data_AF-G3IA27-F1
#
_entry.id   AF-G3IA27-F1
#
_cell.length_a   1.000
_cell.length_b   1.000
_cell.length_c   1.000
_cell.angle_alpha   90.00
_cell.angle_beta   90.00
_cell.angle_gamma   90.00
#
_symmetry.space_group_name_H-M   'P 1'
#
loop_
_entity.id
_entity.type
_entity.pdbx_description
1 polymer ?
#
loop_
_entity_poly.entity_id
_entity_poly.type
_entity_poly.pdbx_seq_one_letter_code
_entity_poly.pdbx_strand_id
1 'polypeptide(L)'
;MLSLFGTGAILMRGAGCTINDMWDRDFDKKVMRTANRPIAAGDISTFQSFVFLGGQLTLALGVLLCLNYYSIAMGAASLLLVVTYPLMKRITFWPQLALGQKR
;
A
#
# COMPACT_ATOMS: atom_id res chain seq x y z
N MET A 1 -14.80 15.41 10.64
CA MET A 1 -13.34 15.47 10.36
C MET A 1 -12.62 14.20 10.77
N LEU A 2 -12.74 13.74 12.02
CA LEU A 2 -12.13 12.46 12.46
C LEU A 2 -12.59 11.24 11.64
N SER A 3 -13.88 11.19 11.29
CA SER A 3 -14.46 10.12 10.48
C SER A 3 -13.82 10.05 9.08
N LEU A 4 -13.73 11.18 8.37
CA LEU A 4 -13.07 11.27 7.06
C LEU A 4 -11.59 10.86 7.14
N PHE A 5 -10.87 11.34 8.16
CA PHE A 5 -9.47 10.96 8.36
C PHE A 5 -9.32 9.46 8.65
N GLY A 6 -10.18 8.88 9.49
CA GLY A 6 -10.21 7.46 9.79
C GLY A 6 -10.53 6.60 8.57
N THR A 7 -11.50 6.99 7.75
CA THR A 7 -11.84 6.31 6.50
C THR A 7 -10.67 6.37 5.52
N GLY A 8 -10.02 7.53 5.37
CA GLY A 8 -8.83 7.68 4.54
C GLY A 8 -7.66 6.81 5.00
N ALA A 9 -7.43 6.73 6.32
CA ALA A 9 -6.39 5.87 6.89
C ALA A 9 -6.63 4.38 6.64
N ILE A 10 -7.89 3.91 6.76
CA ILE A 10 -8.27 2.52 6.48
C ILE A 10 -8.08 2.21 4.99
N LEU A 11 -8.53 3.10 4.10
CA LEU A 11 -8.39 2.94 2.65
C LEU A 11 -6.90 2.89 2.25
N MET A 12 -6.09 3.78 2.80
CA MET A 12 -4.66 3.86 2.44
C MET A 12 -3.85 2.70 3.01
N ARG A 13 -4.24 2.18 4.19
CA ARG A 13 -3.68 0.92 4.71
C ARG A 13 -4.05 -0.27 3.82
N GLY A 14 -5.29 -0.32 3.35
CA GLY A 14 -5.75 -1.31 2.37
C GLY A 14 -4.92 -1.29 1.09
N ALA A 15 -4.75 -0.09 0.50
CA ALA A 15 -3.95 0.12 -0.70
C ALA A 15 -2.49 -0.31 -0.51
N GLY A 16 -1.88 0.04 0.62
CA GLY A 16 -0.52 -0.37 0.96
C GLY A 16 -0.37 -1.89 1.08
N CYS A 17 -1.35 -2.58 1.69
CA CYS A 17 -1.37 -4.04 1.74
C CYS A 17 -1.51 -4.67 0.35
N THR A 18 -2.40 -4.13 -0.51
CA THR A 18 -2.57 -4.62 -1.89
C THR A 18 -1.31 -4.45 -2.73
N ILE A 19 -0.63 -3.30 -2.63
CA ILE A 19 0.67 -3.08 -3.29
C ILE A 19 1.72 -4.09 -2.79
N ASN A 20 1.79 -4.30 -1.48
CA ASN A 20 2.74 -5.26 -0.89
C ASN A 20 2.46 -6.68 -1.38
N ASP A 21 1.21 -7.14 -1.38
CA ASP A 21 0.88 -8.48 -1.85
C ASP A 21 1.11 -8.64 -3.36
N MET A 22 0.89 -7.57 -4.16
CA MET A 22 1.22 -7.58 -5.60
C MET A 22 2.72 -7.71 -5.85
N TRP A 23 3.56 -7.00 -5.09
CA TRP A 23 5.02 -7.06 -5.24
C TRP A 23 5.66 -8.29 -4.60
N ASP A 24 5.13 -8.76 -3.46
CA ASP A 24 5.65 -9.93 -2.79
C ASP A 24 5.14 -11.24 -3.44
N ARG A 25 4.24 -11.21 -4.43
CA ARG A 25 3.69 -12.43 -5.08
C ARG A 25 4.77 -13.43 -5.52
N ASP A 26 5.85 -12.95 -6.14
CA ASP A 26 6.88 -13.83 -6.73
C ASP A 26 7.80 -14.42 -5.66
N PHE A 27 7.89 -13.76 -4.50
CA PHE A 27 8.58 -14.26 -3.30
C PHE A 27 7.67 -15.17 -2.47
N ASP A 28 6.41 -14.79 -2.28
CA ASP A 28 5.39 -15.53 -1.54
C ASP A 28 5.08 -16.87 -2.21
N LYS A 29 5.13 -16.96 -3.55
CA LYS A 29 5.06 -18.23 -4.29
C LYS A 29 6.18 -19.23 -3.93
N LYS A 30 7.35 -18.75 -3.48
CA LYS A 30 8.52 -19.59 -3.15
C LYS A 30 8.53 -20.06 -1.71
N VAL A 31 7.62 -19.55 -0.87
CA VAL A 31 7.58 -19.84 0.57
C VAL A 31 6.30 -20.59 0.88
N MET A 32 6.39 -21.85 1.33
CA MET A 32 5.22 -22.69 1.63
C MET A 32 4.19 -22.03 2.56
N ARG A 33 4.63 -21.16 3.47
CA ARG A 33 3.74 -20.44 4.41
C ARG A 33 2.88 -19.36 3.74
N THR A 34 3.38 -18.70 2.69
CA THR A 34 2.70 -17.57 2.03
C THR A 34 2.25 -17.88 0.60
N ALA A 35 2.53 -19.09 0.11
CA ALA A 35 2.08 -19.58 -1.19
C ALA A 35 0.55 -19.57 -1.36
N ASN A 36 -0.21 -19.74 -0.28
CA ASN A 36 -1.68 -19.74 -0.30
C ASN A 36 -2.31 -18.34 -0.27
N ARG A 37 -1.53 -17.24 -0.33
CA ARG A 37 -2.14 -15.91 -0.45
C ARG A 37 -2.86 -15.79 -1.77
N PRO A 38 -4.04 -15.15 -1.86
CA PRO A 38 -4.87 -15.16 -3.07
C PRO A 38 -4.16 -14.59 -4.32
N ILE A 39 -3.23 -13.64 -4.15
CA ILE A 39 -2.43 -13.08 -5.25
C ILE A 39 -1.22 -13.98 -5.61
N ALA A 40 -0.67 -14.72 -4.63
CA ALA A 40 0.42 -15.67 -4.83
C ALA A 40 -0.08 -17.03 -5.38
N ALA A 41 -1.23 -17.50 -4.92
CA ALA A 41 -1.91 -18.71 -5.39
C ALA A 41 -2.45 -18.55 -6.82
N GLY A 42 -2.67 -17.31 -7.27
CA GLY A 42 -3.22 -17.01 -8.59
C GLY A 42 -4.75 -16.96 -8.64
N ASP A 43 -5.42 -17.05 -7.49
CA ASP A 43 -6.88 -16.91 -7.37
C ASP A 43 -7.36 -15.51 -7.78
N ILE A 44 -6.52 -14.49 -7.59
CA ILE A 44 -6.76 -13.12 -8.04
C ILE A 44 -5.79 -12.76 -9.17
N SER A 45 -6.34 -12.34 -10.31
CA SER A 45 -5.53 -11.85 -11.42
C SER A 45 -4.82 -10.55 -11.03
N THR A 46 -3.59 -10.35 -11.50
CA THR A 46 -2.86 -9.08 -11.32
C THR A 46 -3.65 -7.87 -11.78
N PHE A 47 -4.50 -8.04 -12.80
CA PHE A 47 -5.37 -6.99 -13.27
C PHE A 47 -6.48 -6.65 -12.26
N GLN A 48 -7.07 -7.65 -11.61
CA GLN A 48 -8.08 -7.44 -10.55
C GLN A 48 -7.46 -6.73 -9.33
N SER A 49 -6.26 -7.13 -8.92
CA SER A 49 -5.53 -6.45 -7.84
C SER A 49 -5.24 -4.99 -8.20
N PHE A 50 -4.87 -4.71 -9.46
CA PHE A 50 -4.63 -3.35 -9.94
C PHE A 50 -5.90 -2.51 -9.98
N VAL A 51 -7.02 -3.07 -10.43
CA VAL A 51 -8.33 -2.41 -10.41
C VAL A 51 -8.77 -2.11 -8.97
N PHE A 52 -8.58 -3.06 -8.05
CA PHE A 52 -8.90 -2.86 -6.63
C PHE A 52 -8.05 -1.77 -6.00
N LEU A 53 -6.74 -1.77 -6.28
CA LEU A 53 -5.82 -0.72 -5.86
C LEU A 53 -6.23 0.65 -6.41
N GLY A 54 -6.56 0.72 -7.71
CA GLY A 54 -7.06 1.93 -8.35
C GLY A 54 -8.33 2.46 -7.69
N GLY A 55 -9.26 1.57 -7.34
CA GLY A 55 -10.48 1.91 -6.59
C GLY A 55 -10.17 2.47 -5.20
N GLN A 56 -9.29 1.82 -4.44
CA GLN A 56 -8.88 2.30 -3.11
C GLN A 56 -8.17 3.66 -3.17
N LEU A 57 -7.27 3.85 -4.14
CA LEU A 57 -6.58 5.13 -4.35
C LEU A 57 -7.55 6.24 -4.77
N THR A 58 -8.51 5.94 -5.65
CA THR A 58 -9.52 6.91 -6.10
C THR A 58 -10.43 7.33 -4.95
N LEU A 59 -10.90 6.37 -4.14
CA LEU A 59 -11.71 6.66 -2.95
C LEU A 59 -10.90 7.45 -1.91
N ALA A 60 -9.65 7.07 -1.67
CA ALA A 60 -8.80 7.80 -0.75
C ALA A 60 -8.47 9.22 -1.23
N LEU A 61 -8.32 9.43 -2.54
CA LEU A 61 -8.17 10.76 -3.14
C LEU A 61 -9.45 11.59 -2.95
N GLY A 62 -10.63 11.00 -3.15
CA GLY A 62 -11.91 11.66 -2.88
C GLY A 62 -12.04 12.10 -1.42
N VAL A 63 -11.63 11.24 -0.48
CA VAL A 63 -11.57 11.59 0.96
C VAL A 63 -10.55 12.70 1.22
N LEU A 64 -9.39 12.67 0.56
CA LEU A 64 -8.33 13.68 0.72
C LEU A 64 -8.78 15.05 0.19
N LEU A 65 -9.52 15.10 -0.92
CA LEU A 65 -10.09 16.34 -1.47
C LEU A 65 -11.20 16.93 -0.58
N CYS A 66 -11.89 16.11 0.20
CA CYS A 66 -12.83 16.56 1.24
C CYS A 66 -12.14 17.03 2.53
N LEU A 67 -10.80 16.89 2.63
CA LEU A 67 -10.02 17.36 3.77
C LEU A 67 -9.43 18.75 3.54
N ASN A 68 -8.93 19.35 4.62
CA ASN A 68 -8.38 20.70 4.62
C ASN A 68 -7.10 20.79 3.78
N TYR A 69 -6.79 21.96 3.19
CA TYR A 69 -5.63 22.16 2.30
C TYR A 69 -4.29 21.70 2.92
N TYR A 70 -4.12 21.88 4.24
CA TYR A 70 -2.96 21.39 4.99
C TYR A 70 -2.81 19.86 4.91
N SER A 71 -3.91 19.11 4.97
CA SER A 71 -3.90 17.65 4.89
C SER A 71 -3.61 17.16 3.48
N ILE A 72 -4.04 17.90 2.46
CA ILE A 72 -3.70 17.62 1.05
C ILE A 72 -2.19 17.80 0.84
N ALA A 73 -1.61 18.91 1.31
CA ALA A 73 -0.18 19.17 1.19
C ALA A 73 0.67 18.12 1.92
N MET A 74 0.28 17.75 3.15
CA MET A 74 0.95 16.69 3.92
C MET A 74 0.78 15.30 3.28
N GLY A 75 -0.40 15.00 2.71
CA GLY A 75 -0.65 13.76 1.98
C GLY A 75 0.16 13.66 0.68
N ALA A 76 0.32 14.77 -0.05
CA ALA A 76 1.20 14.84 -1.22
C ALA A 76 2.67 14.64 -0.84
N ALA A 77 3.12 15.23 0.27
CA ALA A 77 4.46 15.02 0.78
C ALA A 77 4.71 13.57 1.26
N SER A 78 3.70 12.89 1.80
CA SER A 78 3.85 11.50 2.26
C SER A 78 3.90 10.48 1.11
N LEU A 79 3.27 10.79 -0.04
CA LEU A 79 3.40 9.97 -1.26
C LEU A 79 4.86 9.82 -1.72
N LEU A 80 5.69 10.85 -1.54
CA LEU A 80 7.13 10.78 -1.80
C LEU A 80 7.81 9.67 -0.96
N LEU A 81 7.43 9.52 0.31
CA LEU A 81 7.92 8.46 1.20
C LEU A 81 7.38 7.07 0.82
N VAL A 82 6.10 7.00 0.45
CA VAL A 82 5.47 5.73 0.02
C VAL A 82 6.10 5.20 -1.27
N VAL A 83 6.46 6.10 -2.20
CA VAL A 83 7.12 5.72 -3.47
C VAL A 83 8.60 5.37 -3.24
N THR A 84 9.28 6.03 -2.31
CA THR A 84 10.69 5.70 -1.98
C THR A 84 10.84 4.38 -1.23
N TYR A 85 9.87 3.97 -0.40
CA TYR A 85 9.88 2.69 0.33
C TYR A 85 10.18 1.44 -0.54
N PRO A 86 9.48 1.18 -1.66
CA PRO A 86 9.76 0.04 -2.52
C PRO A 86 11.01 0.19 -3.38
N LEU A 87 11.41 1.43 -3.70
CA LEU A 87 12.71 1.71 -4.32
C LEU A 87 13.85 1.35 -3.36
N MET A 88 13.72 1.65 -2.07
CA MET A 88 14.69 1.24 -1.05
C MET A 88 14.80 -0.28 -0.92
N LYS A 89 13.71 -1.04 -1.06
CA LYS A 89 13.76 -2.53 -1.05
C LYS A 89 14.59 -3.10 -2.22
N ARG A 90 14.84 -2.33 -3.29
CA ARG A 90 15.67 -2.73 -4.44
C ARG A 90 17.09 -2.16 -4.43
N ILE A 91 17.32 -1.03 -3.75
CA ILE A 91 18.66 -0.40 -3.66
C ILE A 91 19.40 -0.81 -2.38
N THR A 92 18.67 -1.15 -1.32
CA THR A 92 19.23 -1.35 0.03
C THR A 92 18.75 -2.69 0.63
N PHE A 93 19.68 -3.53 1.09
CA PHE A 93 19.42 -4.83 1.74
C PHE A 93 18.74 -4.74 3.12
N TRP A 94 18.29 -3.54 3.54
CA TRP A 94 17.79 -3.23 4.88
C TRP A 94 16.37 -2.61 4.86
N PRO A 95 15.34 -3.34 4.39
CA PRO A 95 13.97 -2.82 4.38
C PRO A 95 13.43 -2.54 5.80
N GLN A 96 14.03 -3.11 6.85
CA GLN A 96 13.71 -2.90 8.26
C GLN A 96 13.92 -1.45 8.74
N LEU A 97 14.83 -0.71 8.11
CA LEU A 97 15.08 0.69 8.47
C LEU A 97 13.92 1.60 8.03
N ALA A 98 13.16 1.18 7.00
CA ALA A 98 12.00 1.90 6.49
C ALA A 98 10.66 1.40 7.07
N LEU A 99 10.59 0.15 7.52
CA LEU A 99 9.41 -0.43 8.19
C LEU A 99 9.25 0.01 9.67
N GLY A 100 10.30 0.61 10.24
CA GLY A 100 10.40 0.80 11.68
C GLY A 100 10.69 -0.52 12.39
N GLN A 101 11.48 -0.47 13.48
CA GLN A 101 11.73 -1.63 14.32
C GLN A 101 10.40 -2.12 14.92
N LYS A 102 9.82 -3.17 14.33
CA LYS A 102 8.92 -4.05 15.07
C LYS A 102 9.79 -4.87 16.02
N ARG A 103 9.82 -4.47 17.29
CA ARG A 103 10.10 -5.42 18.37
C ARG A 103 9.02 -6.48 18.41
#